data_AF-A0A9R1RJX1-F1
#
_entry.id   AF-A0A9R1RJX1-F1
#
_cell.length_a   1.000
_cell.length_b   1.000
_cell.length_c   1.000
_cell.angle_alpha   90.00
_cell.angle_beta   90.00
_cell.angle_gamma   90.00
#
_symmetry.space_group_name_H-M   'P 1'
#
loop_
_entity.id
_entity.type
_entity.pdbx_description
1 polymer ?
#
loop_
_entity_poly.entity_id
_entity_poly.type
_entity_poly.pdbx_seq_one_letter_code
_entity_poly.pdbx_strand_id
1 'polypeptide(L)'
;MAIRHYWSMAVAAVGFRLVLVLFGGDLHLASRPEVSTPLTSLRRLAEGYWLKQASMSPYSGSMYHGSPLLLSVLGPLTSKRSGGHHSHIYCSLVFVAVDFIAAMLIRSTGRSLQMARNRSLKSLDLTKSVNNSVNVSTGDTASLIYLWNPWTIITCVGSCTSPIENLMVVIMLHGACSRLAPLAAFGYVMATHLSLYPAILILPVALLLGYGPDTPPTKVFLQKGLSASKIDMLDNGKALF
;
A
#
# COMPACT_ATOMS: atom_id res chain seq x y z
N MET A 1 -6.19 13.03 17.29
CA MET A 1 -5.26 12.65 18.36
C MET A 1 -4.46 11.46 17.85
N ALA A 2 -3.12 11.51 17.90
CA ALA A 2 -2.29 10.37 17.51
C ALA A 2 -2.57 9.20 18.47
N ILE A 3 -2.57 7.97 17.97
CA ILE A 3 -2.74 6.79 18.82
C ILE A 3 -1.54 6.74 19.77
N ARG A 4 -1.77 6.91 21.08
CA ARG A 4 -0.72 7.04 22.11
C ARG A 4 0.29 5.90 22.09
N HIS A 5 -0.14 4.70 21.70
CA HIS A 5 0.68 3.50 21.66
C HIS A 5 1.02 3.02 20.23
N TYR A 6 0.90 3.87 19.20
CA TYR A 6 1.15 3.49 17.81
C TYR A 6 2.51 2.80 17.61
N TRP A 7 3.59 3.45 18.08
CA TRP A 7 4.94 2.93 17.91
C TRP A 7 5.15 1.60 18.64
N SER A 8 4.56 1.44 19.83
CA SER A 8 4.59 0.18 20.57
C SER A 8 3.92 -0.94 19.77
N MET A 9 2.76 -0.68 19.16
CA MET A 9 2.03 -1.67 18.36
C MET A 9 2.72 -1.97 17.03
N ALA A 10 3.35 -0.97 16.40
CA ALA A 10 4.13 -1.16 15.19
C ALA A 10 5.40 -1.99 15.46
N VAL A 11 6.13 -1.67 16.52
CA VAL A 11 7.30 -2.45 16.96
C VAL A 11 6.90 -3.88 17.33
N ALA A 12 5.77 -4.07 18.02
CA ALA A 12 5.26 -5.41 18.30
C ALA A 12 4.94 -6.20 17.02
N ALA A 13 4.33 -5.58 16.01
CA ALA A 13 4.02 -6.24 14.74
C ALA A 13 5.28 -6.60 13.93
N VAL A 14 6.30 -5.74 13.94
CA VAL A 14 7.60 -6.02 13.30
C VAL A 14 8.36 -7.09 14.09
N GLY A 15 8.38 -6.99 15.41
CA GLY A 15 8.99 -8.00 16.30
C GLY A 15 8.35 -9.37 16.12
N PHE A 16 7.02 -9.44 16.00
CA PHE A 16 6.31 -10.67 15.71
C PHE A 16 6.73 -11.30 14.38
N ARG A 17 6.87 -10.50 13.31
CA ARG A 17 7.40 -10.98 12.02
C ARG A 17 8.84 -11.49 12.16
N LEU A 18 9.70 -10.78 12.89
CA LEU A 18 11.09 -11.18 13.09
C LEU A 18 11.18 -12.51 13.85
N VAL A 19 10.38 -12.67 14.91
CA VAL A 19 10.28 -13.94 15.65
C VAL A 19 9.81 -15.05 14.71
N LEU A 20 8.78 -14.83 13.91
CA LEU A 20 8.31 -15.82 12.94
C LEU A 20 9.33 -16.12 11.84
N VAL A 21 10.13 -15.16 11.40
CA VAL A 21 11.19 -15.40 10.42
C VAL A 21 12.33 -16.23 11.02
N LEU A 22 12.68 -16.00 12.28
CA LEU A 22 13.77 -16.69 12.96
C LEU A 22 13.38 -18.11 13.42
N PHE A 23 12.14 -18.30 13.89
CA PHE A 23 11.66 -19.55 14.47
C PHE A 23 10.66 -20.31 13.57
N GLY A 24 10.13 -19.69 12.52
CA GLY A 24 9.10 -20.27 11.64
C GLY A 24 9.65 -21.05 10.45
N GLY A 25 10.95 -21.35 10.40
CA GLY A 25 11.56 -22.15 9.34
C GLY A 25 10.92 -23.54 9.16
N ASP A 26 10.40 -24.12 10.24
CA ASP A 26 9.78 -25.44 10.24
C ASP A 26 8.33 -25.46 9.69
N LEU A 27 7.73 -24.30 9.43
CA LEU A 27 6.31 -24.21 9.06
C LEU A 27 6.04 -24.58 7.60
N HIS A 28 7.09 -24.77 6.78
CA HIS A 28 7.00 -25.16 5.36
C HIS A 28 5.99 -24.30 4.55
N LEU A 29 5.82 -23.04 4.95
CA LEU A 29 4.82 -22.13 4.34
C LEU A 29 5.17 -21.82 2.88
N ALA A 30 6.47 -21.82 2.55
CA ALA A 30 6.96 -21.57 1.19
C ALA A 30 6.70 -22.72 0.20
N SER A 31 6.22 -23.89 0.65
CA SER A 31 5.77 -24.96 -0.25
C SER A 31 4.25 -24.98 -0.45
N ARG A 32 3.52 -24.16 0.31
CA ARG A 32 2.06 -24.11 0.28
C ARG A 32 1.60 -23.18 -0.84
N PRO A 33 0.83 -23.67 -1.83
CA PRO A 33 0.38 -22.85 -2.96
C PRO A 33 -0.54 -21.70 -2.53
N GLU A 34 -1.15 -21.80 -1.35
CA GLU A 34 -1.98 -20.75 -0.75
C GLU A 34 -1.14 -19.52 -0.36
N VAL A 35 0.14 -19.70 -0.02
CA VAL A 35 1.02 -18.61 0.45
C VAL A 35 1.99 -18.18 -0.64
N SER A 36 2.62 -19.15 -1.32
CA SER A 36 3.56 -18.89 -2.40
C SER A 36 2.97 -19.36 -3.72
N THR A 37 2.47 -18.41 -4.50
CA THR A 37 1.89 -18.69 -5.81
C THR A 37 2.98 -18.89 -6.87
N PRO A 38 2.67 -19.43 -8.06
CA PRO A 38 3.62 -19.53 -9.16
C PRO A 38 4.31 -18.21 -9.52
N LEU A 39 3.63 -17.08 -9.28
CA LEU A 39 4.13 -15.75 -9.60
C LEU A 39 4.98 -15.15 -8.47
N THR A 40 4.65 -15.47 -7.21
CA THR A 40 5.22 -14.79 -6.03
C THR A 40 6.24 -15.62 -5.27
N SER A 41 6.45 -16.90 -5.62
CA SER A 41 7.35 -17.81 -4.90
C SER A 41 8.84 -17.48 -5.11
N LEU A 42 9.55 -17.20 -4.02
CA LEU A 42 11.01 -16.99 -4.05
C LEU A 42 11.78 -18.26 -4.47
N ARG A 43 11.25 -19.46 -4.16
CA ARG A 43 11.88 -20.73 -4.56
C ARG A 43 11.87 -20.90 -6.08
N ARG A 44 10.75 -20.56 -6.73
CA ARG A 44 10.61 -20.61 -8.18
C ARG A 44 11.46 -19.53 -8.86
N LEU A 45 11.55 -18.34 -8.25
CA LEU A 45 12.48 -17.28 -8.67
C LEU A 45 13.95 -17.73 -8.63
N ALA A 46 14.36 -18.40 -7.54
CA ALA A 46 15.72 -18.86 -7.35
C ALA A 46 16.13 -19.89 -8.42
N GLU A 47 15.22 -20.78 -8.80
CA GLU A 47 15.48 -21.74 -9.87
C GLU A 47 15.53 -21.06 -11.25
N GLY A 48 14.62 -20.12 -11.54
CA GLY A 48 14.71 -19.30 -12.76
C GLY A 48 16.04 -18.54 -12.86
N TYR A 49 16.57 -18.06 -11.72
CA TYR A 49 17.87 -17.38 -11.68
C TYR A 49 19.03 -18.36 -11.82
N TRP A 50 18.89 -19.59 -11.33
CA TRP A 50 19.86 -20.66 -11.54
C TRP A 50 19.95 -21.05 -13.03
N LEU A 51 18.82 -21.19 -13.72
CA LEU A 51 18.80 -21.42 -15.18
C LEU A 51 19.48 -20.27 -15.94
N LYS A 52 19.24 -19.03 -15.51
CA LYS A 52 19.93 -17.84 -16.06
C LYS A 52 21.45 -17.93 -15.93
N GLN A 53 21.94 -18.40 -14.78
CA GLN A 53 23.38 -18.59 -14.54
C GLN A 53 23.98 -19.72 -15.39
N ALA A 54 23.19 -20.73 -15.72
CA ALA A 54 23.58 -21.82 -16.63
C ALA A 54 23.52 -21.42 -18.12
N SER A 55 23.41 -20.12 -18.43
CA SER A 55 23.24 -19.60 -19.81
C SER A 55 22.00 -20.15 -20.53
N MET A 56 21.00 -20.62 -19.77
CA MET A 56 19.71 -21.04 -20.28
C MET A 56 18.68 -19.93 -20.08
N SER A 57 17.58 -19.98 -20.84
CA SER A 57 16.51 -19.02 -20.62
C SER A 57 15.88 -19.27 -19.22
N PRO A 58 15.63 -18.23 -18.41
CA PRO A 58 15.00 -18.39 -17.09
C PRO A 58 13.61 -19.04 -17.13
N TYR A 59 12.97 -19.02 -18.31
CA TYR A 59 11.63 -19.53 -18.58
C TYR A 59 11.65 -20.89 -19.29
N SER A 60 12.84 -21.48 -19.49
CA SER A 60 12.97 -22.82 -20.07
C SER A 60 12.45 -23.91 -19.13
N GLY A 61 12.39 -23.63 -17.83
CA GLY A 61 11.75 -24.51 -16.84
C GLY A 61 10.26 -24.24 -16.68
N SER A 62 9.52 -25.23 -16.16
CA SER A 62 8.08 -25.12 -15.85
C SER A 62 7.78 -24.36 -14.55
N MET A 63 8.83 -23.89 -13.87
CA MET A 63 8.71 -23.36 -12.52
C MET A 63 8.68 -21.82 -12.51
N TYR A 64 9.50 -21.10 -13.27
CA TYR A 64 9.47 -19.63 -13.22
C TYR A 64 8.62 -19.01 -14.33
N HIS A 65 7.61 -18.22 -13.95
CA HIS A 65 6.77 -17.43 -14.87
C HIS A 65 6.60 -15.98 -14.40
N GLY A 66 7.52 -15.50 -13.55
CA GLY A 66 7.46 -14.16 -12.99
C GLY A 66 8.15 -13.09 -13.83
N SER A 67 8.10 -11.85 -13.34
CA SER A 67 8.69 -10.69 -14.02
C SER A 67 10.20 -10.82 -14.21
N PRO A 68 10.77 -10.50 -15.40
CA PRO A 68 12.22 -10.50 -15.60
C PRO A 68 12.94 -9.46 -14.72
N LEU A 69 12.23 -8.39 -14.32
CA LEU A 69 12.76 -7.36 -13.44
C LEU A 69 12.96 -7.90 -12.02
N LEU A 70 11.96 -8.59 -11.49
CA LEU A 70 12.04 -9.25 -10.19
C LEU A 70 13.18 -10.27 -10.17
N LEU A 71 13.33 -11.04 -11.25
CA LEU A 71 14.44 -11.98 -11.43
C LEU A 71 15.81 -11.30 -11.39
N SER A 72 15.93 -10.12 -11.98
CA SER A 72 17.20 -9.40 -12.05
C SER A 72 17.57 -8.74 -10.72
N VAL A 73 16.59 -8.25 -9.95
CA VAL A 73 16.82 -7.59 -8.65
C VAL A 73 16.99 -8.61 -7.52
N LEU A 74 16.08 -9.59 -7.42
CA LEU A 74 16.08 -10.55 -6.32
C LEU A 74 16.88 -11.82 -6.62
N GLY A 75 17.06 -12.18 -7.89
CA GLY A 75 17.82 -13.37 -8.27
C GLY A 75 19.23 -13.45 -7.65
N PRO A 76 20.04 -12.38 -7.70
CA PRO A 76 21.35 -12.35 -7.03
C PRO A 76 21.29 -12.54 -5.51
N LEU A 77 20.18 -12.14 -4.86
CA LEU A 77 19.97 -12.35 -3.42
C LEU A 77 19.70 -13.83 -3.09
N THR A 78 19.16 -14.59 -4.05
CA THR A 78 18.91 -16.03 -3.91
C THR A 78 20.15 -16.89 -4.17
N SER A 79 21.13 -16.39 -4.93
CA SER A 79 22.27 -17.19 -5.41
C SER A 79 23.51 -17.20 -4.51
N LYS A 80 23.61 -16.32 -3.50
CA LYS A 80 24.66 -16.40 -2.46
C LYS A 80 24.42 -17.60 -1.54
N ARG A 81 24.60 -18.80 -2.11
CA ARG A 81 24.47 -20.10 -1.46
C ARG A 81 25.80 -20.49 -0.85
N SER A 82 26.13 -19.87 0.27
CA SER A 82 27.09 -20.44 1.23
C SER A 82 26.31 -20.68 2.53
N GLY A 83 25.86 -21.91 2.74
CA GLY A 83 25.07 -22.34 3.91
C GLY A 83 23.56 -22.02 3.82
N GLY A 84 22.76 -22.99 3.34
CA GLY A 84 21.34 -22.85 2.95
C GLY A 84 20.32 -22.39 4.01
N HIS A 85 20.74 -21.99 5.21
CA HIS A 85 19.88 -21.38 6.23
C HIS A 85 19.96 -19.84 6.24
N HIS A 86 21.11 -19.25 5.92
CA HIS A 86 21.33 -17.81 6.13
C HIS A 86 20.71 -16.94 5.02
N SER A 87 20.72 -17.40 3.77
CA SER A 87 20.20 -16.61 2.63
C SER A 87 18.69 -16.35 2.71
N HIS A 88 17.92 -17.29 3.28
CA HIS A 88 16.48 -17.15 3.49
C HIS A 88 16.18 -16.01 4.49
N ILE A 89 16.95 -15.95 5.59
CA ILE A 89 16.78 -14.94 6.64
C ILE A 89 17.03 -13.53 6.07
N TYR A 90 18.10 -13.34 5.28
CA TYR A 90 18.37 -12.03 4.66
C TYR A 90 17.25 -11.57 3.72
N CYS A 91 16.70 -12.48 2.91
CA CYS A 91 15.61 -12.14 2.00
C CYS A 91 14.32 -11.79 2.77
N SER A 92 13.99 -12.58 3.80
CA SER A 92 12.87 -12.28 4.70
C SER A 92 13.04 -10.96 5.45
N LEU A 93 14.26 -10.59 5.87
CA LEU A 93 14.54 -9.29 6.49
C LEU A 93 14.27 -8.13 5.53
N VAL A 94 14.65 -8.27 4.26
CA VAL A 94 14.33 -7.27 3.22
C VAL A 94 12.82 -7.15 3.06
N PHE A 95 12.08 -8.27 3.06
CA PHE A 95 10.62 -8.24 2.97
C PHE A 95 9.96 -7.56 4.17
N VAL A 96 10.43 -7.80 5.39
CA VAL A 96 9.94 -7.11 6.60
C VAL A 96 10.20 -5.61 6.52
N ALA A 97 11.38 -5.19 6.03
CA ALA A 97 11.69 -3.77 5.84
C ALA A 97 10.78 -3.13 4.78
N VAL A 98 10.57 -3.80 3.65
CA VAL A 98 9.68 -3.36 2.57
C VAL A 98 8.23 -3.24 3.05
N ASP A 99 7.72 -4.22 3.80
CA ASP A 99 6.37 -4.23 4.39
C ASP A 99 6.19 -3.08 5.39
N PHE A 100 7.22 -2.82 6.21
CA PHE A 100 7.22 -1.67 7.13
C PHE A 100 7.21 -0.33 6.38
N ILE A 101 7.99 -0.18 5.31
CA ILE A 101 7.97 1.02 4.45
C ILE A 101 6.58 1.20 3.84
N ALA A 102 5.94 0.14 3.35
CA ALA A 102 4.59 0.20 2.81
C ALA A 102 3.59 0.68 3.89
N ALA A 103 3.67 0.15 5.11
CA ALA A 103 2.84 0.61 6.22
C ALA A 103 3.03 2.10 6.56
N MET A 104 4.27 2.60 6.50
CA MET A 104 4.59 4.00 6.76
C MET A 104 4.09 4.93 5.63
N LEU A 105 4.14 4.47 4.38
CA LEU A 105 3.52 5.19 3.27
C LEU A 105 1.99 5.24 3.41
N ILE A 106 1.34 4.14 3.80
CA ILE A 106 -0.11 4.12 4.10
C ILE A 106 -0.44 5.14 5.19
N ARG A 107 0.37 5.18 6.26
CA ARG A 107 0.22 6.18 7.34
C ARG A 107 0.32 7.60 6.81
N SER A 108 1.34 7.87 5.97
CA SER A 108 1.56 9.19 5.35
C SER A 108 0.38 9.59 4.46
N THR A 109 -0.09 8.69 3.59
CA THR A 109 -1.26 8.90 2.74
C THR A 109 -2.51 9.19 3.54
N GLY A 110 -2.79 8.42 4.59
CA GLY A 110 -3.97 8.62 5.45
C GLY A 110 -3.93 9.95 6.21
N ARG A 111 -2.75 10.41 6.62
CA ARG A 111 -2.57 11.75 7.24
C ARG A 111 -2.78 12.86 6.22
N SER A 112 -2.23 12.73 5.02
CA SER A 112 -2.43 13.68 3.92
C SER A 112 -3.93 13.84 3.61
N LEU A 113 -4.64 12.71 3.49
CA LEU A 113 -6.08 12.70 3.24
C LEU A 113 -6.90 13.28 4.40
N GLN A 114 -6.49 13.03 5.65
CA GLN A 114 -7.14 13.62 6.82
C GLN A 114 -6.97 15.14 6.85
N MET A 115 -5.79 15.66 6.49
CA MET A 115 -5.53 17.10 6.40
C MET A 115 -6.35 17.75 5.28
N ALA A 116 -6.38 17.13 4.10
CA ALA A 116 -7.22 17.52 2.97
C ALA A 116 -8.70 17.65 3.37
N ARG A 117 -9.24 16.58 3.98
CA ARG A 117 -10.62 16.55 4.50
C ARG A 117 -10.89 17.67 5.51
N ASN A 118 -9.99 17.89 6.46
CA ASN A 118 -10.17 18.93 7.48
C ASN A 118 -10.15 20.34 6.88
N ARG A 119 -9.34 20.58 5.84
CA ARG A 119 -9.36 21.85 5.09
C ARG A 119 -10.69 22.07 4.37
N SER A 120 -11.19 21.04 3.69
CA SER A 120 -12.50 21.07 3.02
C SER A 120 -13.66 21.29 4.00
N LEU A 121 -13.64 20.64 5.17
CA LEU A 121 -14.67 20.86 6.19
C LEU A 121 -14.60 22.26 6.82
N LYS A 122 -13.40 22.83 6.97
CA LYS A 122 -13.21 24.20 7.46
C LYS A 122 -13.75 25.23 6.47
N SER A 123 -13.56 25.05 5.16
CA SER A 123 -14.12 25.96 4.15
C SER A 123 -15.64 25.87 4.03
N LEU A 124 -16.25 24.78 4.51
CA LEU A 124 -17.69 24.59 4.56
C LEU A 124 -18.35 25.15 5.83
N ASP A 125 -17.59 25.75 6.75
CA ASP A 125 -18.03 26.18 8.10
C ASP A 125 -18.67 25.06 8.94
N LEU A 126 -18.47 23.79 8.56
CA LEU A 126 -18.93 22.60 9.29
C LEU A 126 -18.00 22.25 10.47
N THR A 127 -17.34 23.25 11.05
CA THR A 127 -16.38 23.10 12.16
C THR A 127 -16.99 22.42 13.39
N LYS A 128 -18.30 22.62 13.60
CA LYS A 128 -19.09 21.94 14.66
C LYS A 128 -19.16 20.42 14.48
N SER A 129 -19.17 19.92 13.23
CA SER A 129 -19.14 18.48 12.91
C SER A 129 -17.75 17.88 13.13
N VAL A 130 -16.69 18.63 12.83
CA VAL A 130 -15.29 18.22 13.08
C VAL A 130 -15.04 17.98 14.56
N ASN A 131 -15.50 18.88 15.43
CA ASN A 131 -15.31 18.79 16.87
C ASN A 131 -16.08 17.62 17.52
N ASN A 132 -17.20 17.20 16.93
CA ASN A 132 -17.99 16.06 17.43
C ASN A 132 -17.48 14.71 16.91
N SER A 133 -16.72 14.68 15.81
CA SER A 133 -16.14 13.43 15.30
C SER A 133 -15.00 12.97 16.21
N VAL A 134 -15.08 11.72 16.68
CA VAL A 134 -14.00 11.11 17.48
C VAL A 134 -12.70 11.24 16.67
N ASN A 135 -11.73 11.95 17.27
CA ASN A 135 -10.50 12.38 16.62
C ASN A 135 -9.50 11.22 16.45
N VAL A 136 -9.94 10.11 15.87
CA VAL A 136 -9.11 8.96 15.54
C VAL A 136 -8.23 9.34 14.35
N SER A 137 -6.92 9.16 14.49
CA SER A 137 -6.02 9.31 13.34
C SER A 137 -6.26 8.16 12.36
N THR A 138 -6.89 8.47 11.24
CA THR A 138 -7.25 7.49 10.20
C THR A 138 -6.01 6.86 9.58
N GLY A 139 -4.97 7.66 9.34
CA GLY A 139 -3.68 7.16 8.84
C GLY A 139 -2.97 6.23 9.83
N ASP A 140 -2.98 6.59 11.12
CA ASP A 140 -2.37 5.75 12.15
C ASP A 140 -3.10 4.40 12.27
N THR A 141 -4.43 4.41 12.17
CA THR A 141 -5.26 3.20 12.24
C THR A 141 -5.08 2.31 11.00
N ALA A 142 -5.11 2.89 9.80
CA ALA A 142 -4.95 2.14 8.56
C ALA A 142 -3.58 1.41 8.47
N SER A 143 -2.52 2.09 8.92
CA SER A 143 -1.18 1.52 9.00
C SER A 143 -1.11 0.35 9.99
N LEU A 144 -1.73 0.48 11.17
CA LEU A 144 -1.79 -0.63 12.14
C LEU A 144 -2.59 -1.82 11.61
N ILE A 145 -3.73 -1.58 10.94
CA ILE A 145 -4.52 -2.65 10.32
C ILE A 145 -3.68 -3.41 9.29
N TYR A 146 -2.90 -2.70 8.47
CA TYR A 146 -2.00 -3.31 7.51
C TYR A 146 -0.88 -4.13 8.17
N LEU A 147 -0.25 -3.58 9.22
CA LEU A 147 0.82 -4.27 9.95
C LEU A 147 0.32 -5.51 10.71
N TRP A 148 -0.90 -5.48 11.24
CA TRP A 148 -1.49 -6.63 11.95
C TRP A 148 -2.30 -7.55 11.04
N ASN A 149 -2.29 -7.32 9.73
CA ASN A 149 -2.98 -8.19 8.80
C ASN A 149 -2.30 -9.58 8.78
N PRO A 150 -3.01 -10.67 9.13
CA PRO A 150 -2.43 -12.00 9.15
C PRO A 150 -1.88 -12.41 7.78
N TRP A 151 -2.49 -11.94 6.69
CA TRP A 151 -2.04 -12.23 5.34
C TRP A 151 -0.70 -11.57 5.00
N THR A 152 -0.47 -10.32 5.40
CA THR A 152 0.82 -9.63 5.16
C THR A 152 1.93 -10.27 6.00
N ILE A 153 1.60 -10.72 7.21
CA ILE A 153 2.54 -11.46 8.07
C ILE A 153 2.91 -12.79 7.43
N ILE A 154 1.92 -13.59 7.01
CA ILE A 154 2.14 -14.90 6.39
C ILE A 154 2.96 -14.77 5.09
N THR A 155 2.66 -13.78 4.26
CA THR A 155 3.38 -13.55 3.00
C THR A 155 4.82 -13.09 3.22
N CYS A 156 5.09 -12.24 4.23
CA CYS A 156 6.46 -11.87 4.60
C CYS A 156 7.30 -13.07 5.08
N VAL A 157 6.71 -13.96 5.88
CA VAL A 157 7.38 -15.14 6.45
C VAL A 157 7.51 -16.27 5.43
N GLY A 158 6.51 -16.43 4.56
CA GLY A 158 6.42 -17.49 3.56
C GLY A 158 7.35 -17.34 2.35
N SER A 159 8.35 -16.46 2.41
CA SER A 159 9.30 -16.18 1.32
C SER A 159 8.61 -15.97 -0.02
N CYS A 160 7.67 -15.04 -0.04
CA CYS A 160 7.06 -14.57 -1.27
C CYS A 160 7.39 -13.11 -1.55
N THR A 161 7.38 -12.73 -2.82
CA THR A 161 7.72 -11.37 -3.28
C THR A 161 6.56 -10.38 -3.17
N SER A 162 5.42 -10.82 -2.65
CA SER A 162 4.20 -10.01 -2.49
C SER A 162 4.40 -8.70 -1.71
N PRO A 163 5.25 -8.61 -0.66
CA PRO A 163 5.53 -7.33 -0.01
C PRO A 163 6.07 -6.25 -0.96
N ILE A 164 6.86 -6.64 -1.98
CA ILE A 164 7.40 -5.71 -2.98
C ILE A 164 6.28 -5.21 -3.90
N GLU A 165 5.42 -6.12 -4.36
CA GLU A 165 4.24 -5.76 -5.18
C GLU A 165 3.32 -4.80 -4.44
N ASN A 166 3.02 -5.12 -3.17
CA ASN A 166 2.22 -4.28 -2.29
C ASN A 166 2.85 -2.89 -2.10
N LEU A 167 4.18 -2.81 -1.92
CA LEU A 167 4.88 -1.54 -1.82
C LEU A 167 4.71 -0.69 -3.10
N MET A 168 4.85 -1.29 -4.29
CA MET A 168 4.69 -0.55 -5.55
C MET A 168 3.27 0.00 -5.72
N VAL A 169 2.25 -0.78 -5.35
CA VAL A 169 0.85 -0.33 -5.34
C VAL A 169 0.65 0.81 -4.33
N VAL A 170 1.25 0.73 -3.14
CA VAL A 170 1.15 1.79 -2.14
C VAL A 170 1.88 3.06 -2.58
N ILE A 171 3.04 2.96 -3.24
CA ILE A 171 3.75 4.10 -3.84
C ILE A 171 2.88 4.78 -4.90
N MET A 172 2.25 3.99 -5.77
CA MET A 172 1.31 4.49 -6.78
C MET A 172 0.18 5.30 -6.15
N LEU A 173 -0.48 4.75 -5.13
CA LEU A 173 -1.56 5.43 -4.40
C LEU A 173 -1.07 6.68 -3.66
N HIS A 174 0.11 6.62 -3.03
CA HIS A 174 0.69 7.75 -2.33
C HIS A 174 1.03 8.90 -3.30
N GLY A 175 1.62 8.59 -4.46
CA GLY A 175 1.89 9.55 -5.51
C GLY A 175 0.61 10.18 -6.07
N ALA A 176 -0.43 9.38 -6.27
CA ALA A 176 -1.72 9.88 -6.74
C ALA A 176 -2.39 10.81 -5.73
N CYS A 177 -2.41 10.44 -4.43
CA CYS A 177 -2.91 11.30 -3.36
C CYS A 177 -2.12 12.61 -3.22
N SER A 178 -0.80 12.56 -3.42
CA SER A 178 0.07 13.72 -3.30
C SER A 178 0.10 14.58 -4.57
N ARG A 179 -0.62 14.18 -5.63
CA ARG A 179 -0.62 14.79 -6.98
C ARG A 179 0.76 14.80 -7.66
N LEU A 180 1.65 13.89 -7.29
CA LEU A 180 2.92 13.70 -7.98
C LEU A 180 2.74 12.64 -9.08
N ALA A 181 2.35 13.09 -10.27
CA ALA A 181 2.22 12.26 -11.47
C ALA A 181 3.42 11.33 -11.74
N PRO A 182 4.70 11.78 -11.68
CA PRO A 182 5.83 10.89 -11.96
C PRO A 182 5.97 9.77 -10.91
N LEU A 183 5.69 10.06 -9.63
CA LEU A 183 5.76 9.06 -8.56
C LEU A 183 4.64 8.02 -8.70
N ALA A 184 3.43 8.48 -9.03
CA ALA A 184 2.29 7.61 -9.27
C ALA A 184 2.50 6.71 -10.51
N ALA A 185 2.99 7.30 -11.61
CA ALA A 185 3.29 6.58 -12.84
C ALA A 185 4.40 5.54 -12.63
N PHE A 186 5.47 5.89 -11.90
CA PHE A 186 6.53 4.95 -11.55
C PHE A 186 5.99 3.76 -10.76
N GLY A 187 5.22 4.02 -9.70
CA GLY A 187 4.59 2.96 -8.91
C GLY A 187 3.65 2.09 -9.74
N TYR A 188 2.85 2.68 -10.63
CA TYR A 188 1.93 1.96 -11.52
C TYR A 188 2.67 1.06 -12.50
N VAL A 189 3.63 1.61 -13.26
CA VAL A 189 4.43 0.85 -14.24
C VAL A 189 5.17 -0.28 -13.53
N MET A 190 5.69 -0.02 -12.33
CA MET A 190 6.39 -1.06 -11.61
C MET A 190 5.42 -2.14 -11.09
N ALA A 191 4.28 -1.75 -10.52
CA ALA A 191 3.28 -2.70 -10.05
C ALA A 191 2.76 -3.61 -11.19
N THR A 192 2.47 -3.06 -12.38
CA THR A 192 1.99 -3.82 -13.55
C THR A 192 3.05 -4.73 -14.15
N HIS A 193 4.32 -4.37 -14.03
CA HIS A 193 5.43 -5.22 -14.45
C HIS A 193 5.68 -6.39 -13.52
N LEU A 194 5.41 -6.26 -12.21
CA LEU A 194 5.56 -7.36 -11.26
C LEU A 194 4.38 -8.32 -11.31
N SER A 195 3.16 -7.78 -11.40
CA SER A 195 1.91 -8.52 -11.50
C SER A 195 0.97 -7.79 -12.44
N LEU A 196 0.17 -8.51 -13.24
CA LEU A 196 -0.76 -7.87 -14.17
C LEU A 196 -1.99 -7.28 -13.46
N TYR A 197 -2.30 -7.73 -12.24
CA TYR A 197 -3.51 -7.34 -11.51
C TYR A 197 -3.66 -5.83 -11.28
N PRO A 198 -2.61 -5.08 -10.86
CA PRO A 198 -2.69 -3.63 -10.66
C PRO A 198 -3.03 -2.81 -11.91
N ALA A 199 -3.05 -3.40 -13.11
CA ALA A 199 -3.45 -2.70 -14.34
C ALA A 199 -4.88 -2.16 -14.27
N ILE A 200 -5.78 -2.87 -13.57
CA ILE A 200 -7.16 -2.40 -13.37
C ILE A 200 -7.25 -1.10 -12.56
N LEU A 201 -6.20 -0.77 -11.79
CA LEU A 201 -6.15 0.43 -10.97
C LEU A 201 -5.85 1.71 -11.77
N ILE A 202 -5.65 1.62 -13.08
CA ILE A 202 -5.41 2.80 -13.93
C ILE A 202 -6.56 3.82 -13.85
N LEU A 203 -7.80 3.34 -13.87
CA LEU A 203 -8.99 4.20 -13.79
C LEU A 203 -9.08 4.93 -12.45
N PRO A 204 -9.07 4.25 -11.28
CA PRO A 204 -9.14 4.95 -9.99
C PRO A 204 -7.92 5.85 -9.75
N VAL A 205 -6.73 5.48 -10.23
CA VAL A 205 -5.53 6.32 -10.09
C VAL A 205 -5.62 7.56 -10.96
N ALA A 206 -6.08 7.45 -12.21
CA ALA A 206 -6.28 8.60 -13.10
C ALA A 206 -7.32 9.58 -12.53
N LEU A 207 -8.43 9.06 -11.99
CA LEU A 207 -9.45 9.88 -11.32
C LEU A 207 -8.87 10.59 -10.10
N LEU A 208 -8.11 9.88 -9.27
CA LEU A 208 -7.50 10.44 -8.07
C LEU A 208 -6.45 11.52 -8.40
N LEU A 209 -5.69 11.36 -9.49
CA LEU A 209 -4.76 12.37 -10.00
C LEU A 209 -5.47 13.60 -10.55
N GLY A 210 -6.52 13.41 -11.35
CA GLY A 210 -7.23 14.50 -12.01
C GLY A 210 -8.04 15.36 -11.03
N TYR A 211 -8.84 14.72 -10.16
CA TYR A 211 -9.67 15.43 -9.19
C TYR A 211 -8.90 15.78 -7.91
N GLY A 212 -7.91 14.99 -7.53
CA GLY A 212 -7.20 15.11 -6.26
C GLY A 212 -8.06 14.79 -5.03
N PRO A 213 -7.44 14.74 -3.84
CA PRO A 213 -8.15 14.43 -2.59
C PRO A 213 -9.03 15.59 -2.07
N ASP A 214 -8.85 16.79 -2.63
CA ASP A 214 -9.40 18.05 -2.10
C ASP A 214 -10.54 18.65 -2.94
N THR A 215 -10.95 18.05 -4.06
CA THR A 215 -12.07 18.61 -4.82
C THR A 215 -13.37 18.43 -4.02
N PRO A 216 -14.03 19.53 -3.57
CA PRO A 216 -15.35 19.41 -3.00
C PRO A 216 -16.29 18.81 -4.06
N PRO A 217 -17.22 17.91 -3.68
CA PRO A 217 -18.20 17.41 -4.63
C PRO A 217 -18.94 18.62 -5.20
N THR A 218 -18.98 18.75 -6.52
CA THR A 218 -19.67 19.85 -7.23
C THR A 218 -21.11 20.05 -6.72
N LYS A 219 -21.72 18.97 -6.24
CA LYS A 219 -23.06 18.94 -5.65
C LYS A 219 -23.21 19.73 -4.34
N VAL A 220 -22.16 19.92 -3.55
CA VAL A 220 -22.22 20.65 -2.28
C VAL A 220 -22.30 22.16 -2.49
N PHE A 221 -21.64 22.68 -3.53
CA PHE A 221 -21.78 24.09 -3.92
C PHE A 221 -23.19 24.43 -4.39
N LEU A 222 -23.84 23.51 -5.09
CA LEU A 222 -25.21 23.69 -5.56
C LEU A 222 -26.19 23.83 -4.40
N GLN A 223 -25.95 23.12 -3.28
CA GLN A 223 -26.78 23.20 -2.08
C GLN A 223 -26.60 24.54 -1.32
N LYS A 224 -25.38 25.10 -1.28
CA LYS A 224 -25.16 26.45 -0.73
C LYS A 224 -25.80 27.54 -1.59
N GLY A 225 -25.70 27.45 -2.92
CA GLY A 225 -26.36 28.39 -3.83
C GLY A 225 -27.89 28.37 -3.69
N LEU A 226 -28.49 27.19 -3.53
CA LEU A 226 -29.93 27.03 -3.35
C LEU A 226 -30.40 27.48 -1.95
N SER A 227 -29.59 27.26 -0.90
CA SER A 227 -29.91 27.72 0.45
C SER A 227 -29.75 29.23 0.59
N ALA A 228 -28.75 29.83 -0.04
CA ALA A 228 -28.57 31.29 -0.07
C ALA A 228 -29.71 31.96 -0.83
N SER A 229 -30.07 31.47 -2.03
CA SER A 229 -31.20 32.03 -2.79
C SER A 229 -32.54 31.88 -2.08
N LYS A 230 -32.73 30.79 -1.32
CA LYS A 230 -33.95 30.58 -0.53
C LYS A 230 -34.05 31.52 0.68
N ILE A 231 -32.93 31.93 1.26
CA ILE A 231 -32.90 32.90 2.37
C ILE A 231 -33.15 34.32 1.82
N ASP A 232 -32.51 34.69 0.71
CA ASP A 232 -32.70 36.01 0.07
C ASP A 232 -34.14 36.22 -0.40
N MET A 233 -34.82 35.17 -0.90
CA MET A 233 -36.24 35.24 -1.28
C MET A 233 -37.19 35.39 -0.09
N LEU A 234 -36.82 34.90 1.09
CA LEU A 234 -37.68 34.92 2.28
C LEU A 234 -37.54 36.25 3.05
N ASP A 235 -36.40 36.93 2.91
CA ASP A 235 -36.16 38.25 3.50
C ASP A 235 -36.82 39.37 2.67
N ASN A 236 -36.75 39.27 1.34
CA ASN A 236 -37.37 40.25 0.44
C ASN A 236 -38.91 40.21 0.44
N GLY A 237 -39.51 39.10 0.89
CA GLY A 237 -40.97 38.96 1.06
C GLY A 237 -41.54 39.57 2.34
N LYS A 238 -40.68 39.99 3.29
CA LYS A 238 -41.11 40.57 4.57
C LYS A 238 -41.01 42.10 4.63
N ALA A 239 -40.46 42.75 3.61
CA ALA A 239 -40.29 44.19 3.53
C ALA A 239 -41.48 44.94 2.88
N LEU A 240 -42.62 44.27 2.65
CA LEU A 240 -43.76 44.81 1.90
C LEU A 240 -45.10 44.84 2.67
N PHE A 241 -45.06 44.86 4.01
CA PHE A 241 -46.23 45.16 4.84
C PHE A 241 -45.89 46.23 5.88
#